data_AF-X1BSZ9-F1
#
_entry.id   AF-X1BSZ9-F1
#
_cell.length_a   1.000
_cell.length_b   1.000
_cell.length_c   1.000
_cell.angle_alpha   90.00
_cell.angle_beta   90.00
_cell.angle_gamma   90.00
#
_symmetry.space_group_name_H-M   'P 1'
#
loop_
_entity.id
_entity.type
_entity.pdbx_description
1 polymer ?
#
loop_
_entity_poly.entity_id
_entity_poly.type
_entity_poly.pdbx_seq_one_letter_code
_entity_poly.pdbx_strand_id
1 'polypeptide(L)' 'MTVKAQKKEYFSPIQDKILERLEVSGSLTRRDLVRVLNTPRTTIYDNLVKLEKRKLVEKISRSTGNRGRPLIFWKIKK' A
#
# COMPACT_ATOMS: atom_id res chain seq x y z
N MET A 1 26.16 6.85 26.15
CA MET A 1 26.00 6.06 24.92
C MET A 1 24.56 5.56 24.83
N THR A 2 23.73 6.18 24.01
CA THR A 2 22.31 5.81 23.91
C THR A 2 22.15 4.72 22.87
N VAL A 3 21.97 3.47 23.31
CA VAL A 3 21.70 2.35 22.42
C VAL A 3 20.28 2.53 21.87
N LYS A 4 20.16 3.06 20.63
CA LYS A 4 18.89 3.00 19.89
C LYS A 4 18.66 1.53 19.54
N ALA A 5 17.85 0.84 20.33
CA ALA A 5 17.31 -0.46 19.95
C ALA A 5 16.57 -0.27 18.61
N GLN A 6 17.10 -0.83 17.53
CA GLN A 6 16.40 -0.89 16.26
C GLN A 6 15.16 -1.76 16.48
N LYS A 7 13.98 -1.15 16.59
CA LYS A 7 12.72 -1.88 16.60
C LYS A 7 12.65 -2.66 15.29
N LYS A 8 12.72 -4.00 15.35
CA LYS A 8 12.26 -4.84 14.25
C LYS A 8 10.79 -4.52 14.06
N GLU A 9 10.44 -3.86 12.97
CA GLU A 9 9.05 -3.65 12.60
C GLU A 9 8.47 -4.97 12.12
N TYR A 10 7.46 -5.45 12.84
CA TYR A 10 6.72 -6.63 12.43
C TYR A 10 5.55 -6.19 11.56
N PHE A 11 5.48 -6.77 10.37
CA PHE A 11 4.35 -6.68 9.47
C PHE A 11 3.50 -7.94 9.59
N SER A 12 2.20 -7.79 9.38
CA SER A 12 1.35 -8.97 9.20
C SER A 12 1.62 -9.59 7.82
N PRO A 13 1.36 -10.89 7.60
CA PRO A 13 1.58 -11.54 6.30
C PRO A 13 0.90 -10.82 5.12
N ILE A 14 -0.26 -10.19 5.34
CA ILE A 14 -0.95 -9.43 4.29
C ILE A 14 -0.26 -8.09 3.98
N GLN A 15 0.37 -7.46 4.98
CA GLN A 15 1.14 -6.23 4.78
C GLN A 15 2.41 -6.51 3.98
N ASP A 16 3.12 -7.59 4.29
CA ASP A 16 4.29 -8.03 3.52
C ASP A 16 3.91 -8.28 2.06
N LYS A 17 2.84 -9.04 1.82
CA LYS A 17 2.35 -9.30 0.46
C LYS A 17 1.96 -8.03 -0.30
N ILE A 18 1.37 -7.03 0.38
CA ILE A 18 1.05 -5.75 -0.25
C ILE A 18 2.33 -5.01 -0.63
N LEU A 19 3.31 -4.93 0.27
CA LEU A 19 4.58 -4.24 0.01
C LEU A 19 5.34 -4.91 -1.12
N GLU A 20 5.49 -6.24 -1.10
CA GLU A 20 6.12 -7.04 -2.15
C GLU A 20 5.47 -6.78 -3.52
N ARG A 21 4.13 -6.78 -3.59
CA ARG A 21 3.43 -6.52 -4.86
C ARG A 21 3.61 -5.09 -5.35
N LEU A 22 3.62 -4.10 -4.45
CA LEU A 22 3.87 -2.71 -4.82
C LEU A 22 5.32 -2.47 -5.23
N GLU A 23 6.28 -3.18 -4.65
CA GLU A 23 7.69 -3.13 -5.02
C GLU A 23 7.91 -3.69 -6.44
N VAL A 24 7.30 -4.85 -6.75
CA VAL A 24 7.41 -5.48 -8.07
C VAL A 24 6.64 -4.73 -9.16
N SER A 25 5.42 -4.28 -8.87
CA SER A 25 4.53 -3.67 -9.88
C SER A 25 4.61 -2.14 -9.93
N GLY A 26 5.30 -1.51 -8.98
CA GLY A 26 5.45 -0.06 -8.86
C GLY A 26 4.23 0.64 -8.27
N SER A 27 3.10 0.69 -9.00
CA SER A 27 1.87 1.31 -8.51
C SER A 27 0.61 0.55 -8.90
N LEU A 28 -0.25 0.26 -7.93
CA LEU A 28 -1.47 -0.52 -8.14
C LEU A 28 -2.68 0.17 -7.53
N THR A 29 -3.86 -0.03 -8.12
CA THR A 29 -5.10 0.38 -7.47
C THR A 29 -5.49 -0.63 -6.39
N ARG A 30 -6.39 -0.23 -5.48
CA ARG A 30 -7.00 -1.16 -4.52
C ARG A 30 -7.69 -2.34 -5.23
N ARG A 31 -8.27 -2.12 -6.42
CA ARG A 31 -8.94 -3.20 -7.19
C ARG A 31 -7.92 -4.23 -7.67
N ASP A 32 -6.75 -3.76 -8.13
CA ASP A 32 -5.68 -4.64 -8.59
C ASP A 32 -5.12 -5.46 -7.44
N LEU A 33 -4.88 -4.83 -6.28
CA LEU A 33 -4.42 -5.54 -5.08
C LEU A 33 -5.41 -6.60 -4.60
N VAL A 34 -6.72 -6.31 -4.64
CA VAL A 34 -7.76 -7.31 -4.33
C VAL A 34 -7.67 -8.51 -5.27
N ARG A 35 -7.53 -8.25 -6.59
CA ARG A 35 -7.46 -9.30 -7.61
C ARG A 35 -6.19 -10.15 -7.47
N VAL A 36 -5.04 -9.52 -7.28
CA VAL A 36 -3.74 -10.20 -7.25
C VAL A 36 -3.52 -10.95 -5.93
N LEU A 37 -3.99 -10.41 -4.81
CA LEU A 37 -3.81 -11.01 -3.49
C LEU A 37 -4.99 -11.88 -3.06
N ASN A 38 -6.04 -11.99 -3.88
CA ASN A 38 -7.30 -12.68 -3.57
C ASN A 38 -7.80 -12.37 -2.13
N THR A 39 -7.76 -11.09 -1.75
CA THR A 39 -8.04 -10.63 -0.39
C THR A 39 -9.20 -9.64 -0.41
N PRO A 40 -10.12 -9.66 0.59
CA PRO A 40 -11.25 -8.74 0.63
C PRO A 40 -10.86 -7.27 0.55
N ARG A 41 -11.71 -6.48 -0.13
CA ARG A 41 -11.46 -5.06 -0.42
C ARG A 41 -11.28 -4.20 0.84
N THR A 42 -12.03 -4.50 1.91
CA THR A 42 -11.93 -3.81 3.20
C THR A 42 -10.59 -4.13 3.87
N THR A 43 -10.21 -5.42 3.93
CA THR A 43 -8.91 -5.86 4.45
C THR A 43 -7.73 -5.21 3.73
N ILE A 44 -7.78 -5.12 2.40
CA ILE A 44 -6.75 -4.40 1.62
C ILE A 44 -6.72 -2.93 2.00
N TYR A 45 -7.87 -2.27 2.10
CA TYR A 45 -7.96 -0.85 2.46
C TYR A 45 -7.38 -0.58 3.85
N ASP A 46 -7.78 -1.37 4.85
CA ASP A 46 -7.33 -1.20 6.24
C ASP A 46 -5.81 -1.35 6.36
N ASN A 47 -5.23 -2.32 5.65
CA ASN A 47 -3.79 -2.51 5.65
C ASN A 47 -3.03 -1.41 4.90
N LEU A 48 -3.56 -0.92 3.76
CA LEU A 48 -2.98 0.23 3.06
C LEU A 48 -2.98 1.48 3.94
N VAL A 49 -4.07 1.74 4.68
CA VAL A 49 -4.13 2.88 5.62
C VAL A 49 -3.13 2.70 6.78
N LYS A 50 -2.96 1.49 7.31
CA LYS A 50 -1.93 1.21 8.33
C LYS A 50 -0.51 1.45 7.80
N LEU A 51 -0.21 0.99 6.59
CA LEU A 51 1.09 1.19 5.94
C LEU A 51 1.33 2.68 5.60
N GLU A 52 0.30 3.41 5.20
CA GLU A 52 0.34 4.86 4.97
C GLU A 52 0.71 5.63 6.24
N LYS A 53 0.08 5.28 7.37
CA LYS A 53 0.39 5.88 8.68
C LYS A 53 1.84 5.63 9.10
N ARG A 54 2.43 4.50 8.67
CA ARG A 54 3.85 4.18 8.85
C ARG A 54 4.76 4.83 7.80
N LYS A 55 4.21 5.62 6.87
CA LYS A 55 4.93 6.29 5.77
C LYS A 55 5.63 5.32 4.81
N LEU A 56 5.15 4.08 4.68
CA LEU A 56 5.73 3.07 3.79
C LEU A 56 5.12 3.11 2.39
N VAL A 57 3.87 3.55 2.28
CA VAL A 57 3.15 3.71 1.02
C VAL A 57 2.51 5.07 0.92
N GLU A 58 2.26 5.54 -0.31
CA GLU A 58 1.54 6.78 -0.56
C GLU A 58 0.48 6.63 -1.66
N LYS A 59 -0.53 7.50 -1.60
CA LYS A 59 -1.60 7.60 -2.59
C LYS A 59 -1.24 8.59 -3.69
N ILE A 60 -1.43 8.18 -4.94
CA ILE A 60 -1.38 9.06 -6.10
C ILE A 60 -2.74 9.05 -6.77
N SER A 61 -3.33 10.24 -6.93
CA SER A 61 -4.49 10.42 -7.81
C SER A 61 -4.01 10.64 -9.24
N ARG A 62 -4.44 9.79 -10.18
CA ARG A 62 -4.30 10.06 -11.60
C ARG A 62 -5.65 10.47 -12.18
N SER A 63 -5.74 11.71 -12.66
CA SER A 63 -6.87 12.14 -13.47
C SER A 63 -6.77 11.43 -14.82
N THR A 64 -7.85 10.77 -15.23
CA THR A 64 -7.92 10.04 -16.51
C THR A 64 -8.47 10.90 -17.65
N GLY A 65 -8.61 12.22 -17.46
CA GLY A 65 -9.14 13.15 -18.46
C GLY A 65 -10.65 13.04 -18.72
N ASN A 66 -11.26 11.94 -18.31
CA ASN A 66 -12.70 11.70 -18.42
C ASN A 66 -13.47 12.25 -17.20
N ARG A 67 -14.75 12.63 -17.42
CA ARG A 67 -15.66 13.03 -16.33
C ARG A 67 -15.80 11.88 -15.31
N GLY A 68 -15.50 12.15 -14.03
CA GLY A 68 -15.68 11.17 -12.95
C GLY A 68 -14.70 11.31 -11.78
N ARG A 69 -14.79 10.41 -10.80
CA ARG A 69 -13.88 10.35 -9.66
C ARG A 69 -12.50 9.86 -10.12
N PRO A 70 -11.40 10.56 -9.78
CA PRO A 70 -10.06 10.13 -10.15
C PRO A 70 -9.71 8.76 -9.55
N LEU A 71 -8.92 7.99 -10.28
CA LEU A 71 -8.40 6.70 -9.81
C LEU A 71 -7.28 6.93 -8.81
N ILE A 72 -7.33 6.15 -7.72
CA ILE A 72 -6.34 6.18 -6.65
C ILE A 72 -5.41 4.98 -6.81
N PHE A 73 -4.14 5.29 -7.04
CA PHE A 73 -3.04 4.34 -7.07
C PHE A 73 -2.27 4.40 -5.76
N TRP A 74 -1.70 3.27 -5.37
CA TRP A 74 -0.82 3.13 -4.22
C TRP A 74 0.55 2.70 -4.72
N LYS A 75 1.62 3.23 -4.13
CA LYS A 75 3.00 2.84 -4.40
C LYS A 75 3.85 2.88 -3.13
N ILE A 76 5.01 2.25 -3.16
CA ILE A 76 6.04 2.41 -2.13
C ILE A 76 6.48 3.87 -2.07
N LYS A 77 6.56 4.41 -0.85
CA LYS A 77 7.12 5.73 -0.60
C LYS A 77 8.64 5.60 -0.59
N LYS A 78 9.31 6.31 -1.50
CA LYS A 78 10.78 6.40 -1.56
C LYS A 78 11.28 7.56 -0.71
#